data_AF-A0A812WB06-F1
#
_entry.id   AF-A0A812WB06-F1
#
_cell.length_a   1.000
_cell.length_b   1.000
_cell.length_c   1.000
_cell.angle_alpha   90.00
_cell.angle_beta   90.00
_cell.angle_gamma   90.00
#
_symmetry.space_group_name_H-M   'P 1'
#
loop_
_entity.id
_entity.type
_entity.pdbx_description
1 polymer ?
#
loop_
_entity_poly.entity_id
_entity_poly.type
_entity_poly.pdbx_seq_one_letter_code
_entity_poly.pdbx_strand_id
1 'polypeptide(L)'
;ETILSQLLYGLVISMASLVLEFTLRQRLAAELQQSDAESMVSGFRAVLRGVCDGELLLDGKGRIQEGMGALQHLLSKTYDLKGTAFAELLVKDGEERGRFEDFISRRSDASQVCQGAPQGLRMSLCSHYLQRV
;
A
#
# COMPACT_ATOMS: atom_id res chain seq x y z
N GLU A 1 -50.87 -38.20 -29.44
CA GLU A 1 -49.63 -38.41 -28.66
C GLU A 1 -48.49 -37.47 -29.07
N THR A 2 -48.29 -37.22 -30.37
CA THR A 2 -47.21 -36.34 -30.87
C THR A 2 -47.27 -34.88 -30.39
N ILE A 3 -48.47 -34.26 -30.32
CA ILE A 3 -48.64 -32.86 -29.86
C ILE A 3 -48.22 -32.68 -28.39
N LEU A 4 -48.58 -33.65 -27.53
CA LEU A 4 -48.22 -33.63 -26.11
C LEU A 4 -46.70 -33.70 -25.92
N SER A 5 -46.01 -34.51 -26.72
CA SER A 5 -44.54 -34.60 -26.69
C SER A 5 -43.89 -33.28 -27.13
N GLN A 6 -44.39 -32.63 -28.18
CA GLN A 6 -43.85 -31.35 -28.66
C GLN A 6 -44.00 -30.21 -27.63
N LEU A 7 -45.15 -30.15 -26.94
CA LEU A 7 -45.38 -29.19 -25.86
C LEU A 7 -44.42 -29.42 -24.69
N LEU A 8 -44.16 -30.69 -24.34
CA LEU A 8 -43.25 -31.06 -23.26
C LEU A 8 -41.80 -30.66 -23.57
N TYR A 9 -41.33 -30.90 -24.80
CA TYR A 9 -40.01 -30.43 -25.25
C TYR A 9 -39.91 -28.91 -25.25
N GLY A 10 -40.93 -28.19 -25.72
CA GLY A 10 -40.96 -26.73 -25.68
C GLY A 10 -40.89 -26.18 -24.25
N LEU A 11 -41.60 -26.81 -23.32
CA LEU A 11 -41.56 -26.45 -21.90
C LEU A 11 -40.16 -26.66 -21.31
N VAL A 12 -39.52 -27.80 -21.58
CA VAL A 12 -38.17 -28.10 -21.08
C VAL A 12 -37.15 -27.11 -21.61
N ILE A 13 -37.20 -26.77 -22.90
CA ILE A 13 -36.29 -25.79 -23.51
C ILE A 13 -36.52 -24.41 -22.89
N SER A 14 -37.77 -23.99 -22.74
CA SER A 14 -38.12 -22.71 -22.12
C SER A 14 -37.60 -22.63 -20.67
N MET A 15 -37.81 -23.67 -19.88
CA MET A 15 -37.32 -23.73 -18.50
C MET A 15 -35.78 -23.72 -18.44
N ALA A 16 -35.11 -24.45 -19.33
CA ALA A 16 -33.66 -24.44 -19.42
C ALA A 16 -33.12 -23.04 -19.77
N SER A 17 -33.76 -22.32 -20.70
CA SER A 17 -33.41 -20.94 -21.03
C SER A 17 -33.57 -20.00 -19.84
N LEU A 18 -34.67 -20.11 -19.08
CA LEU A 18 -34.92 -19.29 -17.90
C LEU A 18 -33.88 -19.53 -16.80
N VAL A 19 -33.54 -20.79 -16.53
CA VAL A 19 -32.51 -21.15 -15.54
C VAL A 19 -31.14 -20.61 -15.95
N LEU A 20 -30.79 -20.72 -17.23
CA LEU A 20 -29.53 -20.24 -17.74
C LEU A 20 -29.42 -18.71 -17.64
N GLU A 21 -30.48 -17.98 -18.01
CA GLU A 21 -30.53 -16.52 -17.88
C GLU A 21 -30.42 -16.08 -16.42
N PHE A 22 -31.11 -16.77 -15.51
CA PHE A 22 -31.04 -16.49 -14.08
C PHE A 22 -29.63 -16.70 -13.52
N THR A 23 -28.98 -17.81 -13.90
CA THR A 23 -27.61 -18.12 -13.48
C THR A 23 -26.60 -17.09 -14.00
N LEU A 24 -26.74 -16.68 -15.26
CA LEU A 24 -25.88 -15.65 -15.86
C LEU A 24 -26.04 -14.31 -15.16
N ARG A 25 -27.28 -13.87 -14.88
CA ARG A 25 -27.54 -12.62 -14.16
C ARG A 25 -26.95 -12.64 -12.74
N GLN A 26 -27.08 -13.77 -12.04
CA GLN A 26 -26.48 -13.91 -10.71
C GLN A 26 -24.95 -13.87 -10.74
N ARG A 27 -24.33 -14.54 -11.73
CA ARG A 27 -22.88 -14.48 -11.89
C ARG A 27 -22.38 -13.08 -12.24
N LEU A 28 -23.04 -12.39 -13.17
CA LEU A 28 -22.69 -11.02 -13.53
C LEU A 28 -22.81 -10.06 -12.34
N ALA A 29 -23.86 -10.19 -11.54
CA ALA A 29 -24.03 -9.37 -10.33
C ALA A 29 -22.91 -9.62 -9.30
N ALA A 30 -22.50 -10.88 -9.12
CA ALA A 30 -21.42 -11.25 -8.23
C ALA A 30 -20.04 -10.77 -8.74
N GLU A 31 -19.77 -10.93 -10.04
CA GLU A 31 -18.52 -10.44 -10.67
C GLU A 31 -18.43 -8.91 -10.63
N LEU A 32 -19.52 -8.19 -10.85
CA LEU A 32 -19.55 -6.72 -10.72
C LEU A 32 -19.26 -6.29 -9.28
N GLN A 33 -19.90 -6.91 -8.28
CA GLN A 33 -19.62 -6.61 -6.88
C GLN A 33 -18.16 -6.89 -6.50
N GLN A 34 -17.58 -7.98 -6.98
CA GLN A 34 -16.20 -8.34 -6.68
C GLN A 34 -15.21 -7.41 -7.40
N SER A 35 -15.48 -7.07 -8.67
CA SER A 35 -14.69 -6.13 -9.47
C SER A 35 -14.68 -4.73 -8.86
N ASP A 36 -15.83 -4.24 -8.38
CA ASP A 36 -15.91 -2.92 -7.74
C ASP A 36 -15.11 -2.90 -6.42
N ALA A 37 -15.21 -3.94 -5.62
CA ALA A 37 -14.44 -4.06 -4.37
C ALA A 37 -12.93 -4.14 -4.63
N GLU A 38 -12.49 -4.94 -5.61
CA GLU A 38 -11.07 -5.05 -5.98
C GLU A 38 -10.53 -3.75 -6.60
N SER A 39 -11.34 -3.08 -7.43
CA SER A 39 -11.00 -1.78 -8.02
C SER A 39 -10.81 -0.72 -6.93
N MET A 40 -11.74 -0.63 -5.97
CA MET A 40 -11.63 0.27 -4.82
C MET A 40 -10.35 -0.01 -4.01
N VAL A 41 -10.09 -1.28 -3.66
CA VAL A 41 -8.90 -1.67 -2.88
C VAL A 41 -7.61 -1.36 -3.65
N SER A 42 -7.59 -1.57 -4.97
CA SER A 42 -6.43 -1.24 -5.81
C SER A 42 -6.18 0.27 -5.88
N GLY A 43 -7.24 1.08 -5.96
CA GLY A 43 -7.18 2.54 -5.88
C GLY A 43 -6.65 3.01 -4.53
N PHE A 44 -7.15 2.45 -3.42
CA PHE A 44 -6.62 2.73 -2.09
C PHE A 44 -5.13 2.37 -1.98
N ARG A 45 -4.71 1.21 -2.50
CA ARG A 45 -3.29 0.83 -2.51
C ARG A 45 -2.43 1.77 -3.35
N ALA A 46 -2.92 2.24 -4.49
CA ALA A 46 -2.20 3.20 -5.34
C ALA A 46 -2.04 4.55 -4.64
N VAL A 47 -3.11 5.04 -4.00
CA VAL A 47 -3.07 6.26 -3.18
C VAL A 47 -2.11 6.08 -2.00
N LEU A 48 -2.22 4.97 -1.26
CA LEU A 48 -1.32 4.68 -0.13
C LEU A 48 0.14 4.55 -0.58
N ARG A 49 0.44 3.96 -1.73
CA ARG A 49 1.80 3.95 -2.29
C ARG A 49 2.29 5.36 -2.61
N GLY A 50 1.47 6.19 -3.25
CA GLY A 50 1.83 7.59 -3.53
C GLY A 50 2.03 8.45 -2.28
N VAL A 51 1.38 8.11 -1.16
CA VAL A 51 1.56 8.79 0.13
C VAL A 51 2.73 8.23 0.93
N CYS A 52 3.01 6.93 0.81
CA CYS A 52 4.06 6.24 1.57
C CYS A 52 5.43 6.25 0.89
N ASP A 53 5.50 6.45 -0.43
CA ASP A 53 6.75 6.60 -1.17
C ASP A 53 7.12 8.10 -1.22
N GLY A 54 8.15 8.46 -0.47
CA GLY A 54 8.63 9.84 -0.36
C GLY A 54 10.15 9.89 -0.34
N GLU A 55 10.70 10.90 -1.00
CA GLU A 55 12.12 11.20 -0.94
C GLU A 55 12.38 12.23 0.16
N LEU A 56 13.35 11.94 1.04
CA LEU A 56 13.75 12.81 2.14
C LEU A 56 15.25 13.07 2.03
N LEU A 57 15.65 14.34 2.09
CA LEU A 57 17.05 14.72 2.07
C LEU A 57 17.56 14.97 3.48
N LEU A 58 18.63 14.24 3.84
CA LEU A 58 19.33 14.38 5.11
C LEU A 58 20.67 15.11 4.92
N ASP A 59 20.98 16.01 5.85
CA ASP A 59 22.32 16.57 6.09
C ASP A 59 23.30 15.44 6.48
N GLY A 60 24.61 15.64 6.27
CA GLY A 60 25.69 14.78 6.78
C GLY A 60 25.68 14.57 8.30
N LYS A 61 24.91 15.34 9.07
CA LYS A 61 24.60 15.10 10.49
C LYS A 61 23.30 14.32 10.73
N GLY A 62 22.68 13.77 9.69
CA GLY A 62 21.42 13.01 9.76
C GLY A 62 20.19 13.86 10.08
N ARG A 63 20.22 15.16 9.78
CA ARG A 63 19.10 16.11 10.00
C ARG A 63 18.30 16.33 8.74
N ILE A 64 17.01 16.53 8.87
CA ILE A 64 16.10 16.74 7.74
C ILE A 64 16.31 18.12 7.13
N GLN A 65 16.63 18.22 5.84
CA GLN A 65 16.71 19.49 5.11
C GLN A 65 15.47 19.76 4.25
N GLU A 66 15.07 18.78 3.43
CA GLU A 66 14.01 18.93 2.40
C GLU A 66 13.27 17.59 2.15
N GLY A 67 12.12 17.61 1.46
CA GLY A 67 11.37 16.40 1.10
C GLY A 67 10.36 15.90 2.16
N MET A 68 9.78 16.81 2.94
CA MET A 68 9.01 16.46 4.13
C MET A 68 7.54 16.12 3.89
N GLY A 69 6.98 16.39 2.70
CA GLY A 69 5.53 16.27 2.47
C GLY A 69 5.00 14.85 2.73
N ALA A 70 5.68 13.83 2.21
CA ALA A 70 5.33 12.43 2.44
C ALA A 70 5.58 12.02 3.89
N LEU A 71 6.71 12.42 4.50
CA LEU A 71 7.04 12.07 5.89
C LEU A 71 6.10 12.74 6.90
N GLN A 72 5.73 14.00 6.69
CA GLN A 72 4.74 14.72 7.50
C GLN A 72 3.37 14.06 7.40
N HIS A 73 2.96 13.67 6.19
CA HIS A 73 1.71 12.96 5.97
C HIS A 73 1.73 11.56 6.61
N LEU A 74 2.85 10.83 6.52
CA LEU A 74 3.03 9.51 7.13
C LEU A 74 3.01 9.57 8.66
N LEU A 75 3.61 10.62 9.24
CA LEU A 75 3.66 10.83 10.69
C LEU A 75 2.44 11.60 11.21
N SER A 76 1.50 11.99 10.35
CA SER A 76 0.36 12.87 10.69
C SER A 76 0.77 14.15 11.44
N LYS A 77 1.95 14.70 11.10
CA LYS A 77 2.50 15.90 11.76
C LYS A 77 2.19 17.14 10.93
N THR A 78 1.65 18.15 11.59
CA THR A 78 1.32 19.46 11.00
C THR A 78 2.45 20.49 11.11
N TYR A 79 3.54 20.17 11.80
CA TYR A 79 4.68 21.06 11.99
C TYR A 79 5.85 20.72 11.08
N ASP A 80 6.64 21.75 10.77
CA ASP A 80 7.85 21.61 9.96
C ASP A 80 8.88 20.72 10.68
N LEU A 81 9.35 19.67 9.99
CA LEU A 81 10.36 18.74 10.51
C LEU A 81 11.78 19.18 10.15
N LYS A 82 11.94 20.32 9.47
CA LYS A 82 13.23 20.84 9.04
C LYS A 82 14.16 21.06 10.24
N GLY A 83 15.37 20.53 10.13
CA GLY A 83 16.39 20.61 11.18
C GLY A 83 16.26 19.59 12.30
N THR A 84 15.14 18.85 12.39
CA THR A 84 15.00 17.73 13.32
C THR A 84 15.93 16.59 12.94
N ALA A 85 16.49 15.90 13.94
CA ALA A 85 17.31 14.73 13.68
C ALA A 85 16.39 13.56 13.30
N PHE A 86 16.64 12.93 12.16
CA PHE A 86 15.80 11.82 11.70
C PHE A 86 15.77 10.66 12.72
N ALA A 87 16.89 10.47 13.42
CA ALA A 87 17.02 9.49 14.50
C ALA A 87 15.99 9.66 15.64
N GLU A 88 15.47 10.87 15.87
CA GLU A 88 14.44 11.14 16.87
C GLU A 88 13.04 10.70 16.43
N LEU A 89 12.84 10.44 15.12
CA LEU A 89 11.58 9.96 14.54
C LEU A 89 11.49 8.43 14.48
N LEU A 90 12.61 7.75 14.70
CA LEU A 90 12.67 6.29 14.82
C LEU A 90 11.97 5.83 16.12
N VAL A 91 11.60 4.55 16.18
CA VAL A 91 11.03 3.91 17.38
C VAL A 91 11.88 4.23 18.61
N LYS A 92 11.25 4.33 19.80
CA LYS A 92 11.95 4.51 21.09
C LYS A 92 12.99 3.41 21.40
N ASP A 93 13.03 2.34 20.61
CA ASP A 93 14.05 1.31 20.71
C ASP A 93 15.43 1.87 20.36
N GLY A 94 16.29 1.94 21.38
CA GLY A 94 17.69 2.36 21.22
C GLY A 94 18.46 1.49 20.21
N GLU A 95 18.01 0.25 19.98
CA GLU A 95 18.60 -0.65 18.98
C GLU A 95 18.39 -0.17 17.55
N GLU A 96 17.17 0.22 17.16
CA GLU A 96 16.92 0.69 15.79
C GLU A 96 17.71 1.98 15.51
N ARG A 97 17.76 2.87 16.50
CA ARG A 97 18.55 4.10 16.45
C ARG A 97 20.05 3.81 16.29
N GLY A 98 20.59 2.85 17.03
CA GLY A 98 21.97 2.40 16.89
C GLY A 98 22.28 1.89 15.48
N ARG A 99 21.40 1.07 14.89
CA ARG A 99 21.57 0.58 13.51
C ARG A 99 21.60 1.71 12.49
N PHE A 100 20.82 2.78 12.69
CA PHE A 100 20.83 3.95 11.82
C PHE A 100 22.14 4.72 11.94
N GLU A 101 22.57 5.00 13.17
CA GLU A 101 23.83 5.71 13.44
C GLU A 101 25.03 4.93 12.88
N ASP A 102 25.06 3.60 13.04
CA ASP A 102 26.06 2.72 12.44
C ASP A 102 26.04 2.77 10.91
N PHE A 103 24.86 2.74 10.29
CA PHE A 103 24.70 2.78 8.84
C PHE A 103 25.21 4.10 8.24
N ILE A 104 24.89 5.23 8.88
CA ILE A 104 25.38 6.54 8.46
C ILE A 104 26.90 6.62 8.63
N SER A 105 27.42 6.17 9.78
CA SER A 105 28.86 6.22 10.10
C SER A 105 29.71 5.39 9.13
N ARG A 106 29.25 4.18 8.77
CA ARG A 106 29.92 3.33 7.78
C ARG A 106 30.01 3.96 6.40
N ARG A 107 29.05 4.79 5.99
CA ARG A 107 29.09 5.52 4.72
C ARG A 107 30.02 6.74 4.76
N SER A 108 30.12 7.41 5.89
CA SER A 108 31.05 8.53 6.09
C SER A 108 32.50 8.09 5.92
N ASP A 109 32.84 6.90 6.41
CA ASP A 109 34.19 6.32 6.33
C ASP A 109 34.45 5.66 4.96
N ALA A 110 33.41 5.15 4.31
CA ALA A 110 33.49 4.51 2.99
C ALA A 110 33.38 5.53 1.84
N SER A 111 34.38 6.40 1.71
CA SER A 111 34.66 7.12 0.46
C SER A 111 35.20 6.21 -0.66
N GLN A 112 35.10 4.88 -0.50
CA GLN A 112 35.66 3.89 -1.43
C GLN A 112 34.57 3.23 -2.28
N VAL A 113 34.47 3.73 -3.51
CA VAL A 113 34.40 2.96 -4.77
C VAL A 113 34.18 1.46 -4.58
N CYS A 114 32.94 0.99 -4.73
CA CYS A 114 32.64 -0.42 -4.98
C CYS A 114 31.40 -0.53 -5.88
N GLN A 115 31.56 -1.23 -7.00
CA GLN A 115 30.58 -1.46 -8.08
C GLN A 115 29.45 -2.42 -7.64
N GLY A 116 28.64 -2.04 -6.66
CA GLY A 116 27.51 -2.84 -6.16
C GLY A 116 26.24 -2.00 -5.98
N ALA A 117 25.09 -2.66 -5.95
CA ALA A 117 23.80 -2.02 -5.69
C ALA A 117 23.84 -1.22 -4.37
N PRO A 118 23.21 -0.03 -4.31
CA PRO A 118 23.26 0.81 -3.12
C PRO A 118 22.71 0.06 -1.91
N GLN A 119 23.49 0.00 -0.83
CA GLN A 119 23.02 -0.60 0.42
C GLN A 119 21.85 0.23 0.96
N GLY A 120 20.71 -0.42 1.17
CA GLY A 120 19.53 0.17 1.79
C GLY A 120 19.37 -0.31 3.24
N LEU A 121 18.80 0.54 4.10
CA LEU A 121 18.43 0.20 5.46
C LEU A 121 16.91 0.26 5.60
N ARG A 122 16.29 -0.85 6.01
CA ARG A 122 14.87 -0.88 6.35
C ARG A 122 14.71 -0.52 7.83
N MET A 123 13.83 0.41 8.13
CA MET A 123 13.55 0.89 9.49
C MET A 123 12.06 1.05 9.73
N SER A 124 11.66 1.01 10.99
CA SER A 124 10.30 1.33 11.41
C SER A 124 10.27 2.75 11.98
N LEU A 125 9.22 3.51 11.68
CA LEU A 125 9.01 4.84 12.23
C LEU A 125 8.00 4.78 13.38
N CYS A 126 8.21 5.59 14.41
CA CYS A 126 7.26 5.70 15.50
C CYS A 126 6.22 6.79 15.18
N SER A 127 4.99 6.39 14.85
CA SER A 127 3.88 7.35 14.82
C SER A 127 3.38 7.58 16.24
N HIS A 128 3.91 8.62 16.87
CA HIS A 128 3.38 9.15 18.13
C HIS A 128 2.07 9.89 17.81
N TYR A 129 0.94 9.19 17.57
CA TYR A 129 -0.48 9.62 17.75
C TYR A 129 -1.56 8.76 17.04
N LEU A 130 -1.43 7.43 16.94
CA LEU A 130 -2.63 6.58 16.74
C LEU A 130 -3.24 6.16 18.08
N GLN A 131 -3.47 7.13 18.96
CA GLN A 131 -4.17 6.92 20.23
C GLN A 131 -5.22 8.01 20.41
N ARG A 132 -6.23 8.01 19.53
CA ARG A 132 -7.63 8.46 19.77
C ARG A 132 -8.37 8.49 18.42
N VAL A 133 -9.09 7.41 18.13
CA VAL A 133 -10.48 7.46 17.64
C VAL A 133 -11.21 6.34 18.36
#